data_AF-A0A965VYA5-F1
#
_entry.id   AF-A0A965VYA5-F1
#
_cell.length_a   1.000
_cell.length_b   1.000
_cell.length_c   1.000
_cell.angle_alpha   90.00
_cell.angle_beta   90.00
_cell.angle_gamma   90.00
#
_symmetry.space_group_name_H-M   'P 1'
#
loop_
_entity.id
_entity.type
_entity.pdbx_description
1 polymer ?
#
loop_
_entity_poly.entity_id
_entity_poly.type
_entity_poly.pdbx_seq_one_letter_code
_entity_poly.pdbx_strand_id
1 'polypeptide(L)'
;MKGKPMQTRFKLTPDHIVHLNAGGESYTEQLDFALADFTAIGNTLQAPDLASLGGPIPVVGFELTPGKMDLILDNGWHYPMPENLQPQFQPFLDLLTHISAIRAAQQIRLNPQPVEPQNQA
;
A
#
# COMPACT_ATOMS: atom_id res chain seq x y z
N MET A 1 -6.86 19.17 22.36
CA MET A 1 -5.65 18.40 22.01
C MET A 1 -5.41 18.56 20.51
N LYS A 2 -4.31 19.18 20.07
CA LYS A 2 -3.96 19.22 18.65
C LYS A 2 -3.44 17.84 18.28
N GLY A 3 -4.26 17.02 17.63
CA GLY A 3 -3.81 15.76 17.05
C GLY A 3 -2.65 16.05 16.10
N LYS A 4 -1.54 15.33 16.23
CA LYS A 4 -0.46 15.42 15.25
C LYS A 4 -1.07 15.12 13.87
N PRO A 5 -0.77 15.89 12.82
CA PRO A 5 -1.26 15.58 11.50
C PRO A 5 -0.84 14.14 11.16
N MET A 6 -1.80 13.30 10.78
CA MET A 6 -1.50 11.96 10.28
C MET A 6 -0.59 12.11 9.08
N GLN A 7 0.62 11.58 9.17
CA GLN A 7 1.62 11.71 8.12
C GLN A 7 1.18 10.91 6.90
N THR A 8 1.16 11.56 5.73
CA THR A 8 0.87 10.91 4.45
C THR A 8 1.95 9.86 4.15
N ARG A 9 1.56 8.59 4.07
CA ARG A 9 2.51 7.46 4.02
C ARG A 9 1.91 6.20 3.42
N PHE A 10 2.68 5.52 2.57
CA PHE A 10 2.52 4.10 2.21
C PHE A 10 3.53 3.29 3.02
N LYS A 11 3.14 2.17 3.62
CA LYS A 11 4.07 1.24 4.24
C LYS A 11 3.68 -0.21 3.96
N LEU A 12 4.62 -1.03 3.54
CA LEU A 12 4.53 -2.49 3.62
C LEU A 12 5.44 -2.95 4.76
N THR A 13 4.88 -3.64 5.74
CA THR A 13 5.59 -4.17 6.90
C THR A 13 6.11 -5.59 6.66
N PRO A 14 7.04 -6.09 7.50
CA PRO A 14 7.60 -7.45 7.39
C PRO A 14 6.58 -8.59 7.46
N ASP A 15 5.44 -8.35 8.10
CA ASP A 15 4.30 -9.28 8.21
C ASP A 15 3.30 -9.14 7.05
N HIS A 16 3.73 -8.51 5.95
CA HIS A 16 2.95 -8.29 4.73
C HIS A 16 1.66 -7.47 4.95
N ILE A 17 1.67 -6.55 5.91
CA ILE A 17 0.56 -5.62 6.12
C ILE A 17 0.86 -4.31 5.38
N VAL A 18 -0.08 -3.89 4.54
CA VAL A 18 -0.07 -2.59 3.89
C VAL A 18 -0.78 -1.58 4.77
N HIS A 19 -0.14 -0.45 5.03
CA HIS A 19 -0.74 0.71 5.68
C HIS A 19 -0.67 1.92 4.76
N LEU A 20 -1.82 2.51 4.45
CA LEU A 20 -1.91 3.81 3.79
C LEU A 20 -2.51 4.82 4.75
N ASN A 21 -1.91 6.00 4.82
CA ASN A 21 -2.48 7.14 5.52
C ASN A 21 -2.38 8.34 4.57
N ALA A 22 -3.49 9.04 4.32
CA ALA A 22 -3.51 10.27 3.54
C ALA A 22 -4.82 11.02 3.78
N GLY A 23 -4.79 12.36 3.81
CA GLY A 23 -6.02 13.17 3.87
C GLY A 23 -6.92 12.93 5.10
N GLY A 24 -6.37 12.43 6.21
CA GLY A 24 -7.14 12.06 7.40
C GLY A 24 -7.81 10.68 7.32
N GLU A 25 -7.60 9.95 6.23
CA GLU A 25 -8.05 8.57 6.06
C GLU A 25 -6.91 7.59 6.31
N SER A 26 -7.30 6.38 6.71
CA SER A 26 -6.40 5.24 6.88
C SER A 26 -6.95 4.01 6.19
N TYR A 27 -6.05 3.22 5.63
CA TYR A 27 -6.30 1.89 5.10
C TYR A 27 -5.27 0.93 5.68
N THR A 28 -5.69 -0.26 6.09
CA THR A 28 -4.81 -1.31 6.60
C THR A 28 -5.34 -2.66 6.17
N GLU A 29 -4.49 -3.46 5.54
CA GLU A 29 -4.88 -4.75 4.97
C GLU A 29 -3.67 -5.65 4.69
N GLN A 30 -3.89 -6.97 4.64
CA GLN A 30 -2.89 -7.93 4.15
C GLN A 30 -2.56 -7.68 2.67
N LEU A 31 -1.30 -7.86 2.27
CA LEU A 31 -0.79 -7.49 0.94
C LEU A 31 -1.63 -8.05 -0.21
N ASP A 32 -2.00 -9.33 -0.17
CA ASP A 32 -2.78 -9.96 -1.26
C ASP A 32 -4.15 -9.30 -1.45
N PHE A 33 -4.82 -8.98 -0.34
CA PHE A 33 -6.09 -8.27 -0.34
C PHE A 33 -5.93 -6.80 -0.74
N ALA A 34 -4.81 -6.17 -0.36
CA ALA A 34 -4.50 -4.82 -0.79
C ALA A 34 -4.27 -4.73 -2.30
N LEU A 35 -3.53 -5.66 -2.88
CA LEU A 35 -3.34 -5.73 -4.33
C LEU A 35 -4.67 -5.95 -5.07
N ALA A 36 -5.59 -6.74 -4.50
CA ALA A 36 -6.94 -6.91 -5.05
C ALA A 36 -7.74 -5.59 -4.98
N ASP A 37 -7.71 -4.87 -3.86
CA ASP A 37 -8.39 -3.59 -3.68
C ASP A 37 -7.82 -2.51 -4.63
N PHE A 38 -6.50 -2.51 -4.87
CA PHE A 38 -5.85 -1.61 -5.84
C PHE A 38 -6.26 -1.93 -7.28
N THR A 39 -6.31 -3.22 -7.63
CA THR A 39 -6.74 -3.67 -8.95
C THR A 39 -8.19 -3.29 -9.22
N ALA A 40 -9.06 -3.37 -8.21
CA ALA A 40 -10.47 -3.00 -8.31
C ALA A 40 -10.69 -1.52 -8.66
N ILE A 41 -9.73 -0.65 -8.34
CA ILE A 41 -9.76 0.78 -8.70
C ILE A 41 -8.93 1.09 -9.96
N GLY A 42 -8.54 0.06 -10.73
CA GLY A 42 -7.77 0.20 -11.97
C GLY A 42 -6.26 0.39 -11.78
N ASN A 43 -5.74 0.23 -10.55
CA ASN A 43 -4.31 0.34 -10.25
C ASN A 43 -3.70 -1.06 -10.04
N THR A 44 -3.31 -1.70 -11.14
CA THR A 44 -2.65 -3.01 -11.08
C THR A 44 -1.18 -2.83 -10.70
N LEU A 45 -0.84 -3.16 -9.46
CA LEU A 45 0.54 -3.20 -8.98
C LEU A 45 1.00 -4.65 -8.84
N GLN A 46 2.28 -4.88 -9.11
CA GLN A 46 2.93 -6.14 -8.76
C GLN A 46 3.43 -6.08 -7.33
N ALA A 47 3.34 -7.20 -6.60
CA ALA A 47 4.06 -7.31 -5.33
C ALA A 47 5.55 -7.05 -5.58
N PRO A 48 6.21 -6.17 -4.82
CA PRO A 48 7.63 -5.90 -5.02
C PRO A 48 8.42 -7.13 -4.59
N ASP A 49 9.38 -7.55 -5.42
CA ASP A 49 10.29 -8.64 -5.09
C ASP A 49 11.37 -8.14 -4.12
N LEU A 50 11.01 -8.06 -2.84
CA LEU A 50 11.90 -7.56 -1.78
C LEU A 50 13.13 -8.46 -1.58
N ALA A 51 13.01 -9.77 -1.83
CA ALA A 51 14.10 -10.73 -1.69
C ALA A 51 15.21 -10.48 -2.72
N SER A 52 14.84 -10.07 -3.94
CA SER A 52 15.79 -9.76 -5.01
C SER A 52 16.45 -8.39 -4.90
N LEU A 53 16.07 -7.53 -3.94
CA LEU A 53 16.67 -6.21 -3.77
C LEU A 53 18.11 -6.24 -3.24
N GLY A 54 18.67 -7.43 -2.99
CA GLY A 54 20.11 -7.70 -3.00
C GLY A 54 20.93 -6.81 -2.07
N GLY A 55 21.09 -7.23 -0.82
CA GLY A 55 21.96 -6.58 0.15
C GLY A 55 22.53 -7.57 1.17
N PRO A 56 23.50 -7.16 2.01
CA PRO A 56 24.02 -7.99 3.09
C PRO A 56 22.97 -8.32 4.16
N ILE A 57 21.88 -7.54 4.19
CA ILE A 57 20.76 -7.68 5.12
C ILE A 57 19.48 -7.77 4.29
N PRO A 58 18.62 -8.79 4.52
CA PRO A 58 17.36 -8.93 3.80
C PRO A 58 16.45 -7.71 3.94
N VAL A 59 15.82 -7.33 2.83
CA VAL A 59 14.73 -6.35 2.81
C VAL A 59 13.42 -7.08 3.05
N VAL A 60 12.63 -6.60 4.01
CA VAL A 60 11.37 -7.22 4.44
C VAL A 60 10.18 -6.29 4.31
N GLY A 61 10.40 -5.01 3.99
CA GLY A 61 9.32 -4.05 3.77
C GLY A 61 9.85 -2.75 3.18
N PHE A 62 8.97 -1.77 3.10
CA PHE A 62 9.33 -0.42 2.65
C PHE A 62 8.34 0.62 3.17
N GLU A 63 8.78 1.86 3.23
CA GLU A 63 8.00 3.00 3.69
C GLU A 63 8.21 4.18 2.73
N LEU A 64 7.12 4.71 2.18
CA LEU A 64 7.13 5.81 1.21
C LEU A 64 6.31 6.98 1.75
N THR A 65 6.83 8.17 1.55
CA THR A 65 6.17 9.46 1.76
C THR A 65 6.50 10.36 0.56
N PRO A 66 5.75 11.45 0.32
CA PRO A 66 6.03 12.35 -0.80
C PRO A 66 7.45 12.93 -0.87
N GLY A 67 8.22 12.88 0.22
CA GLY A 67 9.60 13.36 0.27
C GLY A 67 10.64 12.30 0.67
N LYS A 68 10.27 11.04 0.86
CA LYS A 68 11.19 9.99 1.35
C LYS A 68 10.73 8.60 0.93
N MET A 69 11.67 7.78 0.47
CA MET A 69 11.46 6.35 0.22
C MET A 69 12.52 5.56 0.96
N ASP A 70 12.11 4.67 1.85
CA ASP A 70 12.99 3.80 2.63
C ASP A 70 12.62 2.33 2.42
N LEU A 71 13.63 1.47 2.43
CA LEU A 71 13.51 0.03 2.62
C LEU A 71 13.56 -0.29 4.11
N ILE A 72 12.84 -1.32 4.53
CA ILE A 72 12.85 -1.85 5.89
C ILE A 72 13.64 -3.16 5.87
N LEU A 73 14.69 -3.23 6.66
CA LEU A 73 15.56 -4.39 6.80
C LEU A 73 15.04 -5.34 7.88
N ASP A 74 15.42 -6.62 7.82
CA ASP A 74 14.95 -7.66 8.76
C ASP A 74 15.27 -7.35 10.23
N ASN A 75 16.36 -6.62 10.47
CA ASN A 75 16.81 -6.14 11.77
C ASN A 75 16.07 -4.87 12.25
N GLY A 76 15.05 -4.43 11.50
CA GLY A 76 14.22 -3.26 11.80
C GLY A 76 14.80 -1.91 11.38
N TRP A 77 16.00 -1.88 10.78
CA TRP A 77 16.59 -0.64 10.30
C TRP A 77 15.90 -0.15 9.03
N HIS A 78 15.80 1.17 8.90
CA HIS A 78 15.35 1.82 7.67
C HIS A 78 16.57 2.26 6.87
N TYR A 79 16.59 1.89 5.60
CA TYR A 79 17.67 2.22 4.67
C TYR A 79 17.11 3.02 3.50
N PRO A 80 17.71 4.17 3.11
CA PRO A 80 17.23 4.95 1.99
C PRO A 80 17.18 4.11 0.71
N MET A 81 16.06 4.19 0.00
CA MET A 81 15.90 3.45 -1.25
C MET A 81 16.87 3.96 -2.31
N PRO A 82 17.71 3.08 -2.90
CA PRO A 82 18.61 3.44 -4.00
C PRO A 82 17.84 4.13 -5.14
N GLU A 83 18.41 5.19 -5.71
CA GLU A 83 17.74 6.00 -6.75
C GLU A 83 17.31 5.19 -7.97
N ASN A 84 18.11 4.18 -8.36
CA ASN A 84 17.79 3.27 -9.46
C ASN A 84 16.56 2.38 -9.17
N LEU A 85 16.18 2.21 -7.90
CA LEU A 85 14.99 1.47 -7.48
C LEU A 85 13.78 2.38 -7.22
N GLN A 86 13.93 3.69 -7.13
CA GLN A 86 12.78 4.56 -6.87
C GLN A 86 11.66 4.46 -7.93
N PRO A 87 11.95 4.34 -9.25
CA PRO A 87 10.91 4.23 -10.26
C PRO A 87 9.97 3.03 -10.10
N GLN A 88 10.46 1.89 -9.61
CA GLN A 88 9.61 0.71 -9.37
C GLN A 88 8.69 0.88 -8.15
N PHE A 89 9.01 1.78 -7.22
CA PHE A 89 8.21 2.04 -6.01
C PHE A 89 7.31 3.28 -6.12
N GLN A 90 7.55 4.13 -7.12
CA GLN A 90 6.75 5.33 -7.37
C GLN A 90 5.24 5.05 -7.48
N PRO A 91 4.76 3.98 -8.17
CA PRO A 91 3.32 3.70 -8.26
C PRO A 91 2.64 3.45 -6.90
N PHE A 92 3.37 2.95 -5.90
CA PHE A 92 2.84 2.77 -4.55
C PHE A 92 2.63 4.10 -3.82
N LEU A 93 3.46 5.11 -4.12
CA LEU A 93 3.27 6.46 -3.60
C LEU A 93 2.02 7.11 -4.20
N ASP A 94 1.75 6.87 -5.49
CA ASP A 94 0.58 7.42 -6.19
C ASP A 94 -0.75 6.88 -5.62
N LEU A 95 -0.75 5.67 -5.04
CA LEU A 95 -1.92 5.12 -4.33
C LEU A 95 -2.41 6.00 -3.17
N LEU A 96 -1.53 6.82 -2.58
CA LEU A 96 -1.93 7.73 -1.49
C LEU A 96 -2.94 8.78 -1.94
N THR A 97 -2.97 9.10 -3.24
CA THR A 97 -3.97 9.99 -3.83
C THR A 97 -5.33 9.31 -4.07
N HIS A 98 -5.38 7.98 -3.96
CA HIS A 98 -6.56 7.14 -4.23
C HIS A 98 -7.14 6.49 -2.97
N ILE A 99 -6.69 6.88 -1.77
CA ILE A 99 -7.04 6.19 -0.51
C ILE A 99 -8.55 6.03 -0.29
N SER A 100 -9.36 7.04 -0.64
CA SER A 100 -10.82 6.97 -0.52
C SER A 100 -11.41 5.87 -1.41
N ALA A 101 -10.92 5.74 -2.65
CA ALA A 101 -11.35 4.71 -3.58
C ALA A 101 -10.91 3.31 -3.14
N ILE A 102 -9.68 3.19 -2.63
CA ILE A 102 -9.15 1.94 -2.06
C ILE A 102 -10.01 1.48 -0.89
N ARG A 103 -10.38 2.39 0.02
CA ARG A 103 -11.28 2.08 1.15
C ARG A 103 -12.66 1.64 0.67
N ALA A 104 -13.21 2.28 -0.36
CA ALA A 104 -14.49 1.87 -0.95
C ALA A 104 -14.40 0.45 -1.55
N ALA A 105 -13.31 0.14 -2.28
CA ALA A 105 -13.07 -1.21 -2.80
C ALA A 105 -12.96 -2.27 -1.68
N GLN A 106 -12.24 -1.94 -0.60
CA GLN A 106 -12.16 -2.79 0.59
C GLN A 106 -13.54 -3.08 1.18
N GLN A 107 -14.38 -2.05 1.34
CA GLN A 107 -15.73 -2.20 1.88
C GLN A 107 -16.61 -3.10 1.00
N ILE A 108 -16.52 -2.96 -0.33
CA ILE A 108 -17.23 -3.82 -1.28
C ILE A 108 -16.75 -5.27 -1.16
N ARG A 109 -15.44 -5.50 -1.06
CA ARG A 109 -14.87 -6.84 -0.89
C ARG A 109 -15.30 -7.49 0.43
N LEU A 110 -15.32 -6.73 1.53
CA LEU A 110 -15.71 -7.23 2.85
C LEU A 110 -17.23 -7.46 2.98
N ASN A 111 -18.03 -6.62 2.32
CA ASN A 111 -19.49 -6.68 2.32
C ASN A 111 -20.02 -6.68 0.88
N PRO A 112 -19.88 -7.79 0.13
CA PRO A 112 -20.42 -7.87 -1.21
C PRO A 112 -21.94 -7.75 -1.12
N GLN A 113 -22.50 -6.64 -1.62
CA GLN A 113 -23.96 -6.54 -1.72
C GLN A 113 -24.45 -7.60 -2.72
N PRO A 114 -25.54 -8.33 -2.42
CA PRO A 114 -26.13 -9.25 -3.38
C PRO A 114 -26.53 -8.49 -4.63
N VAL A 115 -26.01 -8.91 -5.79
CA VAL A 115 -26.52 -8.44 -7.07
C VAL A 115 -27.88 -9.11 -7.24
N GLU A 116 -28.98 -8.38 -7.00
CA GLU A 116 -30.30 -8.88 -7.36
C GLU A 116 -30.30 -9.15 -8.87
N PRO A 117 -30.65 -10.37 -9.33
CA PRO A 117 -30.81 -10.61 -10.75
C PRO A 117 -31.90 -9.66 -11.24
N GLN A 118 -31.54 -8.77 -12.15
CA GLN A 118 -32.53 -8.01 -12.92
C GLN A 118 -33.39 -9.03 -13.64
N ASN A 119 -34.58 -9.30 -13.10
CA ASN A 119 -35.62 -10.05 -13.79
C ASN A 119 -35.88 -9.31 -15.10
N GLN A 120 -35.33 -9.86 -16.19
CA GLN A 120 -35.78 -9.56 -17.53
C GLN A 120 -37.20 -10.10 -17.62
N ALA A 121 -38.17 -9.20 -17.47
CA ALA A 121 -39.57 -9.43 -17.80
C ALA A 121 -39.80 -9.10 -19.28
#